data_AF-G5RPT5-F1
#
_entry.id   AF-G5RPT5-F1
#
_cell.length_a   1.000
_cell.length_b   1.000
_cell.length_c   1.000
_cell.angle_alpha   90.00
_cell.angle_beta   90.00
_cell.angle_gamma   90.00
#
_symmetry.space_group_name_H-M   'P 1'
#
loop_
_entity.id
_entity.type
_entity.pdbx_description
1 polymer ?
#
loop_
_entity_poly.entity_id
_entity_poly.type
_entity_poly.pdbx_seq_one_letter_code
_entity_poly.pdbx_strand_id
1 'polypeptide(L)'
;MIIDIPTKSDFYTMADHIVNEAWEKIADLAYDYREFDIWNDFYKESEYFSESDVRNTDHYWLFARPKLITAFNLILQSIEFRLKGLIVEISPYLLITNATRNMPKADSDGNISFSEFHTLDSQDLIRVHNTFASKALPDQFTTWFNSIRNLRNRFMHSVDNKTDIMPHLIFTSIIQAHNYLNPESAHWIWHRYKYRATHASGGVNVGIEEDEEFSGIVWSMLQTHYEFTAAISACSKESVRELFGYTKNDAKDNNPKESFYCKKCVSVMEKGWNFDDKHLDGALETVQYHRGKKMYICAFCLDEQKTKPRGIWEEDD
;
A
#
# COMPACT_ATOMS: atom_id res chain seq x y z
N MET A 1 -4.67 -32.15 24.32
CA MET A 1 -3.79 -30.96 24.41
C MET A 1 -4.20 -29.96 23.33
N ILE A 2 -3.96 -28.65 23.48
CA ILE A 2 -4.18 -27.70 22.38
C ILE A 2 -2.96 -27.76 21.46
N ILE A 3 -3.18 -28.02 20.16
CA ILE A 3 -2.16 -28.11 19.13
C ILE A 3 -2.35 -26.99 18.08
N ASP A 4 -1.40 -26.86 17.13
CA ASP A 4 -1.42 -25.85 16.07
C ASP A 4 -1.54 -24.40 16.57
N ILE A 5 -0.85 -24.10 17.67
CA ILE A 5 -0.88 -22.78 18.29
C ILE A 5 -0.23 -21.78 17.32
N PRO A 6 -0.95 -20.73 16.88
CA PRO A 6 -0.41 -19.79 15.92
C PRO A 6 0.67 -18.92 16.56
N THR A 7 1.59 -18.45 15.73
CA THR A 7 2.64 -17.51 16.10
C THR A 7 2.32 -16.10 15.60
N LYS A 8 3.04 -15.10 16.13
CA LYS A 8 3.00 -13.73 15.60
C LYS A 8 3.31 -13.70 14.09
N SER A 9 4.26 -14.52 13.64
CA SER A 9 4.68 -14.57 12.24
C SER A 9 3.56 -15.04 11.33
N ASP A 10 2.78 -16.05 11.73
CA ASP A 10 1.68 -16.58 10.92
C ASP A 10 0.64 -15.48 10.60
N PHE A 11 0.29 -14.71 11.63
CA PHE A 11 -0.62 -13.57 11.49
C PHE A 11 0.01 -12.43 10.67
N TYR A 12 1.29 -12.13 10.87
CA TYR A 12 1.98 -11.03 10.21
C TYR A 12 2.16 -11.29 8.72
N THR A 13 2.58 -12.50 8.34
CA THR A 13 2.71 -12.92 6.95
C THR A 13 1.36 -12.84 6.23
N MET A 14 0.29 -13.36 6.84
CA MET A 14 -1.05 -13.29 6.25
C MET A 14 -1.53 -11.84 6.10
N ALA A 15 -1.35 -11.02 7.13
CA ALA A 15 -1.68 -9.60 7.05
C ALA A 15 -0.93 -8.90 5.90
N ASP A 16 0.33 -9.26 5.69
CA ASP A 16 1.19 -8.67 4.67
C ASP A 16 0.71 -9.00 3.25
N HIS A 17 0.38 -10.27 2.99
CA HIS A 17 -0.19 -10.68 1.70
C HIS A 17 -1.50 -9.94 1.41
N ILE A 18 -2.41 -9.89 2.40
CA ILE A 18 -3.72 -9.28 2.26
C ILE A 18 -3.62 -7.78 1.93
N VAL A 19 -2.77 -7.02 2.61
CA VAL A 19 -2.65 -5.57 2.37
C VAL A 19 -1.95 -5.28 1.04
N ASN A 20 -0.99 -6.10 0.64
CA ASN A 20 -0.35 -5.98 -0.67
C ASN A 20 -1.32 -6.31 -1.81
N GLU A 21 -2.20 -7.30 -1.63
CA GLU A 21 -3.28 -7.56 -2.59
C GLU A 21 -4.26 -6.38 -2.68
N ALA A 22 -4.62 -5.78 -1.54
CA ALA A 22 -5.47 -4.59 -1.53
C ALA A 22 -4.85 -3.43 -2.32
N TRP A 23 -3.55 -3.18 -2.09
CA TRP A 23 -2.78 -2.14 -2.79
C TRP A 23 -2.71 -2.37 -4.29
N GLU A 24 -2.39 -3.60 -4.71
CA GLU A 24 -2.28 -3.95 -6.13
C GLU A 24 -3.58 -3.67 -6.89
N LYS A 25 -4.71 -4.16 -6.35
CA LYS A 25 -6.03 -3.96 -6.97
C LYS A 25 -6.37 -2.48 -7.18
N ILE A 26 -5.99 -1.61 -6.25
CA ILE A 26 -6.28 -0.17 -6.38
C ILE A 26 -5.25 0.57 -7.22
N ALA A 27 -4.00 0.13 -7.19
CA ALA A 27 -2.93 0.74 -7.97
C ALA A 27 -3.21 0.56 -9.47
N ASP A 28 -3.63 -0.64 -9.88
CA ASP A 28 -4.02 -0.91 -11.27
C ASP A 28 -5.20 -0.03 -11.71
N LEU A 29 -6.27 0.07 -10.89
CA LEU A 29 -7.42 0.91 -11.20
C LEU A 29 -7.07 2.40 -11.27
N ALA A 30 -6.23 2.88 -10.35
CA ALA A 30 -5.78 4.26 -10.35
C ALA A 30 -4.85 4.56 -11.51
N TYR A 31 -4.02 3.60 -11.90
CA TYR A 31 -3.14 3.71 -13.06
C TYR A 31 -3.96 3.79 -14.36
N ASP A 32 -4.87 2.84 -14.58
CA ASP A 32 -5.76 2.84 -15.76
C ASP A 32 -6.53 4.15 -15.89
N TYR A 33 -7.11 4.64 -14.79
CA TYR A 33 -7.85 5.91 -14.79
C TYR A 33 -6.95 7.10 -15.14
N ARG A 34 -5.73 7.15 -14.59
CA ARG A 34 -4.74 8.18 -14.93
C ARG A 34 -4.39 8.13 -16.41
N GLU A 35 -4.14 6.95 -16.96
CA GLU A 35 -3.82 6.81 -18.37
C GLU A 35 -4.97 7.34 -19.24
N PHE A 36 -6.23 7.01 -18.92
CA PHE A 36 -7.37 7.58 -19.63
C PHE A 36 -7.41 9.10 -19.58
N ASP A 37 -7.07 9.72 -18.44
CA ASP A 37 -7.02 11.17 -18.29
C ASP A 37 -5.94 11.79 -19.19
N ILE A 38 -4.73 11.22 -19.20
CA ILE A 38 -3.62 11.66 -20.07
C ILE A 38 -4.00 11.56 -21.55
N TRP A 39 -4.57 10.42 -21.97
CA TRP A 39 -5.03 10.22 -23.34
C TRP A 39 -6.13 11.21 -23.73
N ASN A 40 -7.07 11.47 -22.82
CA ASN A 40 -8.16 12.41 -23.04
C ASN A 40 -7.65 13.84 -23.20
N ASP A 41 -6.67 14.26 -22.39
CA ASP A 41 -6.09 15.60 -22.51
C ASP A 41 -5.32 15.75 -23.83
N PHE A 42 -4.52 14.75 -24.22
CA PHE A 42 -3.86 14.72 -25.52
C PHE A 42 -4.85 14.83 -26.70
N TYR A 43 -5.98 14.11 -26.64
CA TYR A 43 -7.00 14.19 -27.70
C TYR A 43 -7.72 15.53 -27.75
N LYS A 44 -8.00 16.16 -26.60
CA LYS A 44 -8.64 17.49 -26.56
C LYS A 44 -7.75 18.59 -27.11
N GLU A 45 -6.43 18.47 -26.96
CA GLU A 45 -5.45 19.47 -27.41
C GLU A 45 -5.05 19.30 -28.88
N SER A 46 -5.30 18.14 -29.47
CA SER A 46 -4.89 17.80 -30.83
C SER A 46 -5.94 18.18 -31.87
N GLU A 47 -5.51 18.84 -32.95
CA GLU A 47 -6.37 19.17 -34.11
C GLU A 47 -6.77 17.94 -34.95
N TYR A 48 -6.14 16.79 -34.72
CA TYR A 48 -6.36 15.56 -35.49
C TYR A 48 -7.49 14.68 -34.96
N PHE A 49 -7.95 14.92 -33.72
CA PHE A 49 -8.97 14.11 -33.06
C PHE A 49 -10.26 14.91 -32.85
N SER A 50 -11.37 14.19 -32.83
CA SER A 50 -12.71 14.73 -32.60
C SER A 50 -13.14 14.51 -31.16
N GLU A 51 -14.18 15.22 -30.72
CA GLU A 51 -14.77 15.03 -29.38
C GLU A 51 -15.25 13.58 -29.16
N SER A 52 -15.66 12.87 -30.22
CA SER A 52 -16.03 11.45 -30.14
C SER A 52 -14.86 10.49 -29.88
N ASP A 53 -13.61 10.93 -30.05
CA ASP A 53 -12.43 10.12 -29.75
C ASP A 53 -12.05 10.17 -28.26
N VAL A 54 -12.56 11.16 -27.51
CA VAL A 54 -12.37 11.29 -26.06
C VAL A 54 -13.11 10.17 -25.33
N ARG A 55 -12.40 9.44 -24.48
CA ARG A 55 -12.98 8.32 -23.72
C ARG A 55 -13.87 8.86 -22.61
N ASN A 56 -15.14 8.43 -22.58
CA ASN A 56 -16.03 8.73 -21.46
C ASN A 56 -15.63 7.91 -20.22
N THR A 57 -15.25 8.61 -19.15
CA THR A 57 -14.85 8.01 -17.86
C THR A 57 -15.87 8.22 -16.74
N ASP A 58 -17.06 8.75 -17.04
CA ASP A 58 -18.07 9.15 -16.04
C ASP A 58 -18.55 7.97 -15.18
N HIS A 59 -18.59 6.78 -15.78
CA HIS A 59 -19.01 5.54 -15.11
C HIS A 59 -17.84 4.69 -14.60
N TYR A 60 -16.59 5.12 -14.80
CA TYR A 60 -15.42 4.31 -14.47
C TYR A 60 -15.41 3.88 -13.00
N TRP A 61 -15.51 4.86 -12.09
CA TRP A 61 -15.49 4.58 -10.65
C TRP A 61 -16.75 3.85 -10.17
N LEU A 62 -17.90 4.11 -10.80
CA LEU A 62 -19.13 3.38 -10.51
C LEU A 62 -18.98 1.88 -10.81
N PHE A 63 -18.37 1.52 -11.94
CA PHE A 63 -18.10 0.13 -12.29
C PHE A 63 -16.93 -0.48 -11.50
N ALA A 64 -15.94 0.33 -11.11
CA ALA A 64 -14.83 -0.11 -10.25
C ALA A 64 -15.24 -0.28 -8.78
N ARG A 65 -16.38 0.29 -8.36
CA ARG A 65 -16.85 0.32 -6.97
C ARG A 65 -16.80 -1.04 -6.24
N PRO A 66 -17.24 -2.17 -6.82
CA PRO A 66 -17.12 -3.47 -6.14
C PRO A 66 -15.68 -3.84 -5.81
N LYS A 67 -14.73 -3.58 -6.74
CA LYS A 67 -13.30 -3.85 -6.53
C LYS A 67 -12.73 -2.96 -5.41
N LEU A 68 -13.15 -1.69 -5.35
CA LEU A 68 -12.74 -0.76 -4.29
C LEU A 68 -13.24 -1.21 -2.91
N ILE A 69 -14.50 -1.68 -2.80
CA ILE A 69 -15.03 -2.22 -1.54
C ILE A 69 -14.27 -3.46 -1.12
N THR A 70 -13.98 -4.37 -2.04
CA THR A 70 -13.17 -5.56 -1.77
C THR A 70 -11.79 -5.16 -1.25
N ALA A 71 -11.08 -4.23 -1.91
CA ALA A 71 -9.77 -3.77 -1.44
C ALA A 71 -9.84 -3.12 -0.05
N PHE A 72 -10.86 -2.32 0.22
CA PHE A 72 -11.05 -1.72 1.54
C PHE A 72 -11.31 -2.75 2.64
N ASN A 73 -12.09 -3.80 2.35
CA ASN A 73 -12.30 -4.90 3.29
C ASN A 73 -10.99 -5.66 3.59
N LEU A 74 -10.14 -5.87 2.58
CA LEU A 74 -8.83 -6.49 2.75
C LEU A 74 -7.95 -5.67 3.72
N ILE A 75 -7.98 -4.34 3.67
CA ILE A 75 -7.25 -3.49 4.64
C ILE A 75 -7.69 -3.80 6.07
N LEU A 76 -8.99 -3.79 6.34
CA LEU A 76 -9.49 -4.05 7.68
C LEU A 76 -9.12 -5.47 8.14
N GLN A 77 -9.20 -6.44 7.24
CA GLN A 77 -8.78 -7.81 7.52
C GLN A 77 -7.29 -7.87 7.86
N SER A 78 -6.42 -7.20 7.09
CA SER A 78 -4.98 -7.13 7.37
C SER A 78 -4.69 -6.51 8.73
N ILE A 79 -5.36 -5.40 9.09
CA ILE A 79 -5.22 -4.77 10.42
C ILE A 79 -5.63 -5.74 11.53
N GLU A 80 -6.74 -6.46 11.36
CA GLU A 80 -7.19 -7.47 12.32
C GLU A 80 -6.15 -8.59 12.49
N PHE A 81 -5.56 -9.09 11.41
CA PHE A 81 -4.47 -10.07 11.49
C PHE A 81 -3.25 -9.49 12.22
N ARG A 82 -2.81 -8.26 11.92
CA ARG A 82 -1.70 -7.62 12.65
C ARG A 82 -1.98 -7.49 14.15
N LEU A 83 -3.18 -7.04 14.52
CA LEU A 83 -3.58 -6.93 15.93
C LEU A 83 -3.59 -8.30 16.63
N LYS A 84 -4.07 -9.35 15.95
CA LYS A 84 -4.01 -10.72 16.47
C LYS A 84 -2.57 -11.19 16.68
N GLY A 85 -1.67 -10.89 15.74
CA GLY A 85 -0.24 -11.20 15.89
C GLY A 85 0.40 -10.52 17.10
N LEU A 86 0.04 -9.26 17.38
CA LEU A 86 0.48 -8.55 18.59
C LEU A 86 -0.04 -9.22 19.88
N ILE A 87 -1.31 -9.66 19.90
CA ILE A 87 -1.87 -10.35 21.08
C ILE A 87 -1.22 -11.71 21.29
N VAL A 88 -0.99 -12.47 20.22
CA VAL A 88 -0.37 -13.80 20.26
C VAL A 88 1.05 -13.77 20.81
N GLU A 89 1.80 -12.70 20.52
CA GLU A 89 3.13 -12.48 21.09
C GLU A 89 3.12 -12.37 22.62
N ILE A 90 2.04 -11.82 23.19
CA ILE A 90 1.83 -11.78 24.64
C ILE A 90 1.41 -13.16 25.13
N SER A 91 0.33 -13.69 24.55
CA SER A 91 -0.12 -15.06 24.78
C SER A 91 -1.17 -15.46 23.72
N PRO A 92 -0.99 -16.59 23.02
CA PRO A 92 -1.96 -17.06 22.02
C PRO A 92 -3.33 -17.36 22.61
N TYR A 93 -3.40 -17.76 23.89
CA TYR A 93 -4.67 -18.07 24.56
C TYR A 93 -5.55 -16.84 24.81
N LEU A 94 -5.00 -15.63 24.76
CA LEU A 94 -5.79 -14.40 24.86
C LEU A 94 -6.71 -14.19 23.65
N LEU A 95 -6.43 -14.84 22.52
CA LEU A 95 -7.34 -14.82 21.37
C LEU A 95 -8.57 -15.70 21.55
N ILE A 96 -8.55 -16.68 22.45
CA ILE A 96 -9.66 -17.63 22.62
C ILE A 96 -10.78 -16.97 23.41
N THR A 97 -11.99 -17.03 22.89
CA THR A 97 -13.21 -16.59 23.57
C THR A 97 -14.16 -17.75 23.81
N ASN A 98 -15.02 -17.63 24.82
CA ASN A 98 -16.05 -18.63 25.14
C ASN A 98 -15.53 -20.07 25.35
N ALA A 99 -14.26 -20.25 25.73
CA ALA A 99 -13.60 -21.56 25.89
C ALA A 99 -14.39 -22.53 26.80
N THR A 100 -15.10 -22.00 27.80
CA THR A 100 -15.87 -22.79 28.76
C THR A 100 -17.30 -23.11 28.32
N ARG A 101 -17.86 -22.34 27.36
CA ARG A 101 -19.24 -22.51 26.88
C ARG A 101 -19.32 -23.32 25.60
N ASN A 102 -18.38 -23.10 24.68
CA ASN A 102 -18.34 -23.71 23.36
C ASN A 102 -16.98 -24.40 23.15
N MET A 103 -16.63 -25.34 24.03
CA MET A 103 -15.38 -26.08 23.90
C MET A 103 -15.45 -27.02 22.67
N PRO A 104 -14.48 -26.96 21.74
CA PRO A 104 -14.44 -27.89 20.61
C PRO A 104 -14.25 -29.34 21.09
N LYS A 105 -14.62 -30.29 20.23
CA LYS A 105 -14.45 -31.72 20.53
C LYS A 105 -13.01 -32.12 20.24
N ALA A 106 -12.41 -32.88 21.15
CA ALA A 106 -11.10 -33.46 20.90
C ALA A 106 -11.16 -34.54 19.80
N ASP A 107 -10.07 -34.67 19.06
CA ASP A 107 -9.85 -35.76 18.11
C ASP A 107 -9.67 -37.12 18.82
N SER A 108 -9.43 -38.17 18.04
CA SER A 108 -9.21 -39.53 18.56
C SER A 108 -8.03 -39.64 19.53
N ASP A 109 -7.06 -38.73 19.45
CA ASP A 109 -5.85 -38.70 20.27
C ASP A 109 -5.97 -37.74 21.47
N GLY A 110 -7.14 -37.12 21.67
CA GLY A 110 -7.38 -36.17 22.76
C GLY A 110 -6.81 -34.77 22.51
N ASN A 111 -6.49 -34.42 21.27
CA ASN A 111 -6.00 -33.10 20.87
C ASN A 111 -7.12 -32.22 20.29
N ILE A 112 -6.97 -30.91 20.41
CA ILE A 112 -7.87 -29.92 19.80
C ILE A 112 -6.99 -28.91 19.07
N SER A 113 -7.22 -28.73 17.77
CA SER A 113 -6.52 -27.69 17.00
C SER A 113 -6.95 -26.30 17.46
N PHE A 114 -6.01 -25.37 17.59
CA PHE A 114 -6.30 -23.99 17.98
C PHE A 114 -7.34 -23.34 17.04
N SER A 115 -7.31 -23.72 15.76
CA SER A 115 -8.22 -23.21 14.72
C SER A 115 -9.70 -23.52 14.98
N GLU A 116 -10.02 -24.51 15.80
CA GLU A 116 -11.40 -24.87 16.14
C GLU A 116 -12.00 -23.98 17.24
N PHE A 117 -11.16 -23.25 17.97
CA PHE A 117 -11.64 -22.36 19.02
C PHE A 117 -12.26 -21.09 18.42
N HIS A 118 -13.35 -20.64 19.05
CA HIS A 118 -13.87 -19.31 18.78
C HIS A 118 -12.84 -18.27 19.22
N THR A 119 -12.53 -17.32 18.33
CA THR A 119 -11.53 -16.27 18.59
C THR A 119 -12.17 -14.90 18.78
N LEU A 120 -11.41 -13.96 19.35
CA LEU A 120 -11.84 -12.57 19.52
C LEU A 120 -12.38 -11.97 18.23
N ASP A 121 -13.53 -11.28 18.35
CA ASP A 121 -13.98 -10.38 17.32
C ASP A 121 -13.06 -9.15 17.26
N SER A 122 -12.95 -8.63 16.05
CA SER A 122 -12.30 -7.41 15.66
C SER A 122 -12.58 -6.18 16.54
N GLN A 123 -13.75 -6.10 17.19
CA GLN A 123 -14.11 -5.03 18.13
C GLN A 123 -13.34 -5.11 19.45
N ASP A 124 -12.98 -6.33 19.88
CA ASP A 124 -12.34 -6.57 21.17
C ASP A 124 -10.81 -6.56 21.07
N LEU A 125 -10.24 -6.68 19.86
CA LEU A 125 -8.79 -6.78 19.64
C LEU A 125 -8.01 -5.62 20.27
N ILE A 126 -8.41 -4.38 20.03
CA ILE A 126 -7.71 -3.21 20.60
C ILE A 126 -7.80 -3.22 22.13
N ARG A 127 -8.98 -3.52 22.69
CA ARG A 127 -9.19 -3.55 24.14
C ARG A 127 -8.31 -4.60 24.80
N VAL A 128 -8.29 -5.82 24.24
CA VAL A 128 -7.47 -6.92 24.75
C VAL A 128 -6.00 -6.57 24.65
N HIS A 129 -5.53 -6.12 23.48
CA HIS A 129 -4.14 -5.69 23.31
C HIS A 129 -3.74 -4.63 24.35
N ASN A 130 -4.48 -3.53 24.45
CA ASN A 130 -4.13 -2.43 25.35
C ASN A 130 -4.21 -2.80 26.85
N THR A 131 -4.95 -3.84 27.21
CA THR A 131 -5.05 -4.32 28.59
C THR A 131 -3.82 -5.12 29.00
N PHE A 132 -3.26 -5.92 28.09
CA PHE A 132 -2.19 -6.88 28.39
C PHE A 132 -0.81 -6.48 27.84
N ALA A 133 -0.74 -5.57 26.86
CA ALA A 133 0.51 -5.12 26.27
C ALA A 133 1.26 -4.15 27.19
N SER A 134 2.60 -4.17 27.12
CA SER A 134 3.46 -3.21 27.81
C SER A 134 3.31 -1.78 27.27
N LYS A 135 2.93 -1.64 26.00
CA LYS A 135 2.67 -0.37 25.34
C LYS A 135 1.31 -0.42 24.65
N ALA A 136 0.39 0.44 25.10
CA ALA A 136 -0.90 0.60 24.46
C ALA A 136 -0.76 1.21 23.05
N LEU A 137 -1.69 0.86 22.17
CA LEU A 137 -1.85 1.52 20.87
C LEU A 137 -2.28 2.97 21.07
N PRO A 138 -1.83 3.92 20.23
CA PRO A 138 -2.23 5.32 20.33
C PRO A 138 -3.75 5.52 20.24
N ASP A 139 -4.30 6.47 20.99
CA ASP A 139 -5.73 6.82 20.94
C ASP A 139 -6.16 7.22 19.52
N GLN A 140 -5.28 7.93 18.80
CA GLN A 140 -5.51 8.32 17.41
C GLN A 140 -5.73 7.10 16.51
N PHE A 141 -4.94 6.03 16.68
CA PHE A 141 -5.15 4.78 15.95
C PHE A 141 -6.50 4.16 16.30
N THR A 142 -6.87 4.13 17.58
CA THR A 142 -8.14 3.54 18.03
C THR A 142 -9.34 4.27 17.44
N THR A 143 -9.35 5.61 17.49
CA THR A 143 -10.40 6.44 16.91
C THR A 143 -10.47 6.24 15.39
N TRP A 144 -9.32 6.25 14.71
CA TRP A 144 -9.25 6.07 13.27
C TRP A 144 -9.74 4.67 12.85
N PHE A 145 -9.28 3.59 13.50
CA PHE A 145 -9.66 2.22 13.20
C PHE A 145 -11.17 2.00 13.38
N ASN A 146 -11.76 2.54 14.45
CA ASN A 146 -13.20 2.48 14.65
C ASN A 146 -13.97 3.25 13.57
N SER A 147 -13.43 4.37 13.07
CA SER A 147 -14.07 5.15 12.01
C SER A 147 -14.10 4.38 10.67
N ILE A 148 -12.99 3.72 10.27
CA ILE A 148 -12.94 2.93 9.04
C ILE A 148 -13.78 1.65 9.14
N ARG A 149 -13.94 1.05 10.34
CA ARG A 149 -14.87 -0.06 10.58
C ARG A 149 -16.32 0.34 10.38
N ASN A 150 -16.71 1.48 10.94
CA ASN A 150 -18.06 2.01 10.74
C ASN A 150 -18.31 2.33 9.26
N LEU A 151 -17.30 2.85 8.56
CA LEU A 151 -17.37 3.09 7.12
C LEU A 151 -17.54 1.79 6.32
N ARG A 152 -16.82 0.71 6.68
CA ARG A 152 -16.97 -0.63 6.08
C ARG A 152 -18.41 -1.14 6.21
N ASN A 153 -18.97 -1.02 7.41
CA ASN A 153 -20.35 -1.43 7.66
C ASN A 153 -21.34 -0.64 6.81
N ARG A 154 -21.10 0.66 6.57
CA ARG A 154 -21.93 1.45 5.65
C ARG A 154 -21.81 0.94 4.22
N PHE A 155 -20.60 0.72 3.70
CA PHE A 155 -20.43 0.21 2.33
C PHE A 155 -21.04 -1.17 2.11
N MET A 156 -21.02 -2.05 3.13
CA MET A 156 -21.53 -3.42 3.02
C MET A 156 -23.03 -3.56 3.28
N HIS A 157 -23.58 -2.79 4.24
CA HIS A 157 -24.93 -3.01 4.76
C HIS A 157 -25.91 -1.88 4.45
N SER A 158 -25.44 -0.74 3.93
CA SER A 158 -26.32 0.36 3.56
C SER A 158 -26.18 0.70 2.07
N VAL A 159 -27.32 0.92 1.41
CA VAL A 159 -27.37 1.56 0.08
C VAL A 159 -27.23 3.07 0.30
N ASP A 160 -26.05 3.50 0.74
CA ASP A 160 -25.74 4.92 0.88
C ASP A 160 -25.25 5.47 -0.46
N ASN A 161 -26.07 6.32 -1.09
CA ASN A 161 -25.75 6.98 -2.35
C ASN A 161 -24.91 8.26 -2.15
N LYS A 162 -24.61 8.66 -0.90
CA LYS A 162 -23.90 9.92 -0.61
C LYS A 162 -22.41 9.73 -0.35
N THR A 163 -21.99 8.56 0.10
CA THR A 163 -20.58 8.27 0.39
C THR A 163 -20.08 7.28 -0.64
N ASP A 164 -19.31 7.75 -1.62
CA ASP A 164 -18.63 6.85 -2.56
C ASP A 164 -17.21 6.52 -2.06
N ILE A 165 -16.78 5.30 -2.39
CA ILE A 165 -15.46 4.80 -2.02
C ILE A 165 -14.48 5.15 -3.13
N MET A 166 -13.43 5.91 -2.82
CA MET A 166 -12.46 6.38 -3.81
C MET A 166 -11.05 5.82 -3.53
N PRO A 167 -10.18 5.67 -4.54
CA PRO A 167 -8.82 5.15 -4.35
C PRO A 167 -8.02 5.89 -3.28
N HIS A 168 -8.19 7.22 -3.20
CA HIS A 168 -7.56 8.07 -2.18
C HIS A 168 -7.75 7.54 -0.76
N LEU A 169 -8.98 7.17 -0.38
CA LEU A 169 -9.28 6.65 0.95
C LEU A 169 -8.52 5.33 1.21
N ILE A 170 -8.41 4.48 0.20
CA ILE A 170 -7.82 3.15 0.32
C ILE A 170 -6.29 3.28 0.43
N PHE A 171 -5.65 4.06 -0.45
CA PHE A 171 -4.21 4.36 -0.39
C PHE A 171 -3.80 4.94 0.96
N THR A 172 -4.52 5.97 1.42
CA THR A 172 -4.20 6.62 2.71
C THR A 172 -4.45 5.69 3.90
N SER A 173 -5.49 4.86 3.85
CA SER A 173 -5.76 3.89 4.92
C SER A 173 -4.67 2.82 5.05
N ILE A 174 -4.12 2.35 3.91
CA ILE A 174 -3.00 1.38 3.91
C ILE A 174 -1.77 1.99 4.59
N ILE A 175 -1.40 3.21 4.21
CA ILE A 175 -0.19 3.85 4.73
C ILE A 175 -0.35 4.21 6.20
N GLN A 176 -1.54 4.70 6.59
CA GLN A 176 -1.86 4.95 7.99
C GLN A 176 -1.78 3.67 8.82
N ALA A 177 -2.38 2.56 8.36
CA ALA A 177 -2.28 1.26 9.02
C ALA A 177 -0.82 0.83 9.19
N HIS A 178 -0.03 0.94 8.11
CA HIS A 178 1.37 0.56 8.10
C HIS A 178 2.19 1.39 9.10
N ASN A 179 2.01 2.70 9.12
CA ASN A 179 2.74 3.59 10.02
C ASN A 179 2.41 3.33 11.49
N TYR A 180 1.16 2.97 11.81
CA TYR A 180 0.79 2.65 13.20
C TYR A 180 1.23 1.26 13.65
N LEU A 181 1.15 0.25 12.77
CA LEU A 181 1.32 -1.15 13.13
C LEU A 181 2.71 -1.71 12.80
N ASN A 182 3.50 -0.99 11.99
CA ASN A 182 4.85 -1.37 11.60
C ASN A 182 5.86 -0.20 11.80
N PRO A 183 5.96 0.38 13.01
CA PRO A 183 6.77 1.59 13.24
C PRO A 183 8.28 1.39 13.00
N GLU A 184 8.77 0.15 13.06
CA GLU A 184 10.17 -0.20 12.82
C GLU A 184 10.45 -0.60 11.36
N SER A 185 9.38 -0.76 10.55
CA SER A 185 9.53 -1.11 9.14
C SER A 185 9.86 0.12 8.30
N ALA A 186 10.44 -0.14 7.13
CA ALA A 186 10.56 0.89 6.10
C ALA A 186 9.17 1.47 5.74
N HIS A 187 9.15 2.71 5.24
CA HIS A 187 7.91 3.33 4.77
C HIS A 187 7.21 2.48 3.69
N TRP A 188 5.90 2.67 3.56
CA TRP A 188 5.03 1.74 2.84
C TRP A 188 5.48 1.44 1.39
N ILE A 189 5.84 2.45 0.58
CA ILE A 189 6.17 2.17 -0.83
C ILE A 189 7.46 1.34 -0.98
N TRP A 190 8.44 1.53 -0.09
CA TRP A 190 9.63 0.68 -0.07
C TRP A 190 9.32 -0.73 0.44
N HIS A 191 8.42 -0.84 1.42
CA HIS A 191 7.90 -2.12 1.88
C HIS A 191 7.18 -2.87 0.73
N ARG A 192 6.32 -2.19 -0.03
CA ARG A 192 5.65 -2.71 -1.22
C ARG A 192 6.65 -3.19 -2.27
N TYR A 193 7.68 -2.40 -2.55
CA TYR A 193 8.75 -2.79 -3.47
C TYR A 193 9.43 -4.09 -3.05
N LYS A 194 9.85 -4.19 -1.78
CA LYS A 194 10.48 -5.40 -1.23
C LYS A 194 9.57 -6.62 -1.28
N TYR A 195 8.29 -6.43 -0.94
CA TYR A 195 7.28 -7.49 -1.04
C TYR A 195 7.20 -7.99 -2.48
N ARG A 196 7.01 -7.09 -3.46
CA ARG A 196 6.94 -7.47 -4.88
C ARG A 196 8.21 -8.19 -5.35
N ALA A 197 9.38 -7.69 -4.98
CA ALA A 197 10.65 -8.29 -5.35
C ALA A 197 10.80 -9.72 -4.81
N THR A 198 10.38 -9.95 -3.56
CA THR A 198 10.46 -11.26 -2.90
C THR A 198 9.48 -12.27 -3.49
N HIS A 199 8.30 -11.79 -3.91
CA HIS A 199 7.23 -12.62 -4.47
C HIS A 199 7.24 -12.69 -6.00
N ALA A 200 8.24 -12.07 -6.64
CA ALA A 200 8.43 -12.17 -8.08
C ALA A 200 8.54 -13.64 -8.50
N SER A 201 8.05 -13.95 -9.71
CA SER A 201 8.11 -15.30 -10.27
C SER A 201 7.44 -16.39 -9.40
N GLY A 202 6.46 -16.02 -8.58
CA GLY A 202 5.72 -16.96 -7.72
C GLY A 202 6.56 -17.54 -6.57
N GLY A 203 7.61 -16.83 -6.14
CA GLY A 203 8.53 -17.30 -5.09
C GLY A 203 9.63 -18.23 -5.61
N VAL A 204 9.77 -18.39 -6.94
CA VAL A 204 10.93 -19.06 -7.53
C VAL A 204 12.15 -18.17 -7.35
N ASN A 205 13.02 -18.60 -6.44
CA ASN A 205 14.24 -17.91 -6.08
C ASN A 205 15.30 -18.09 -7.19
N VAL A 206 15.10 -17.43 -8.33
CA VAL A 206 16.22 -17.11 -9.24
C VAL A 206 17.06 -16.13 -8.44
N GLY A 207 18.34 -16.43 -8.21
CA GLY A 207 19.19 -15.80 -7.20
C GLY A 207 18.90 -14.30 -6.99
N ILE A 208 18.65 -13.91 -5.74
CA ILE A 208 18.51 -12.50 -5.34
C ILE A 208 19.90 -11.87 -5.32
N GLU A 209 20.60 -11.89 -6.45
CA GLU A 209 21.73 -11.00 -6.66
C GLU A 209 21.16 -9.72 -7.27
N GLU A 210 21.47 -8.57 -6.66
CA GLU A 210 21.02 -7.23 -7.12
C GLU A 210 21.44 -6.92 -8.57
N ASP A 211 22.27 -7.79 -9.15
CA ASP A 211 22.98 -7.64 -10.42
C ASP A 211 22.39 -8.51 -11.54
N GLU A 212 21.42 -9.37 -11.22
CA GLU A 212 20.76 -10.19 -12.24
C GLU A 212 19.58 -9.45 -12.88
N GLU A 213 19.62 -9.38 -14.21
CA GLU A 213 18.60 -8.81 -15.11
C GLU A 213 17.19 -9.38 -14.85
N PHE A 214 17.11 -10.63 -14.37
CA PHE A 214 15.86 -11.33 -14.07
C PHE A 214 15.50 -11.39 -12.58
N SER A 215 16.26 -10.70 -11.73
CA SER A 215 15.97 -10.65 -10.30
C SER A 215 14.66 -9.89 -10.03
N GLY A 216 13.90 -10.35 -9.03
CA GLY A 216 12.69 -9.65 -8.60
C GLY A 216 12.93 -8.20 -8.16
N ILE A 217 14.16 -7.92 -7.70
CA ILE A 217 14.65 -6.58 -7.32
C ILE A 217 14.61 -5.62 -8.52
N VAL A 218 15.13 -6.06 -9.67
CA VAL A 218 15.18 -5.27 -10.90
C VAL A 218 13.76 -5.10 -11.47
N TRP A 219 13.03 -6.20 -11.68
CA TRP A 219 11.70 -6.18 -12.30
C TRP A 219 10.66 -5.39 -11.51
N SER A 220 10.73 -5.42 -10.17
CA SER A 220 9.72 -4.76 -9.34
C SER A 220 9.92 -3.25 -9.23
N MET A 221 11.11 -2.72 -9.54
CA MET A 221 11.45 -1.32 -9.27
C MET A 221 10.59 -0.35 -10.08
N LEU A 222 10.56 -0.52 -11.41
CA LEU A 222 9.78 0.32 -12.32
C LEU A 222 8.28 0.17 -12.08
N GLN A 223 7.79 -1.06 -11.93
CA GLN A 223 6.36 -1.28 -11.71
C GLN A 223 5.87 -0.66 -10.39
N THR A 224 6.68 -0.72 -9.33
CA THR A 224 6.32 -0.05 -8.06
C THR A 224 6.39 1.48 -8.20
N HIS A 225 7.21 2.03 -9.10
CA HIS A 225 7.15 3.47 -9.42
C HIS A 225 5.87 3.85 -10.15
N TYR A 226 5.32 3.00 -11.03
CA TYR A 226 4.00 3.22 -11.62
C TYR A 226 2.89 3.19 -10.57
N GLU A 227 2.92 2.21 -9.66
CA GLU A 227 1.99 2.17 -8.52
C GLU A 227 2.09 3.43 -7.66
N PHE A 228 3.31 3.88 -7.38
CA PHE A 228 3.56 5.10 -6.62
C PHE A 228 2.99 6.32 -7.34
N THR A 229 3.22 6.43 -8.64
CA THR A 229 2.70 7.52 -9.49
C THR A 229 1.17 7.55 -9.48
N ALA A 230 0.53 6.39 -9.65
CA ALA A 230 -0.92 6.25 -9.56
C ALA A 230 -1.46 6.69 -8.18
N ALA A 231 -0.79 6.29 -7.09
CA ALA A 231 -1.17 6.68 -5.74
C ALA A 231 -1.04 8.20 -5.49
N ILE A 232 0.05 8.82 -5.96
CA ILE A 232 0.25 10.28 -5.89
C ILE A 232 -0.80 11.03 -6.71
N SER A 233 -1.13 10.53 -7.90
CA SER A 233 -2.15 11.14 -8.76
C SER A 233 -3.54 11.05 -8.13
N ALA A 234 -3.90 9.91 -7.53
CA ALA A 234 -5.21 9.69 -6.94
C ALA A 234 -5.43 10.43 -5.60
N CYS A 235 -4.37 10.79 -4.87
CA CYS A 235 -4.48 11.41 -3.56
C CYS A 235 -4.45 12.95 -3.58
N SER A 236 -5.01 13.57 -2.53
CA SER A 236 -4.94 15.02 -2.32
C SER A 236 -3.51 15.49 -2.03
N LYS A 237 -3.22 16.77 -2.32
CA LYS A 237 -1.91 17.40 -2.06
C LYS A 237 -1.47 17.25 -0.58
N GLU A 238 -2.40 17.46 0.34
CA GLU A 238 -2.16 17.40 1.78
C GLU A 238 -1.76 15.99 2.20
N SER A 239 -2.54 15.00 1.76
CA SER A 239 -2.33 13.60 2.10
C SER A 239 -1.05 13.05 1.49
N VAL A 240 -0.75 13.45 0.24
CA VAL A 240 0.51 13.13 -0.43
C VAL A 240 1.71 13.65 0.36
N ARG A 241 1.64 14.90 0.82
CA ARG A 241 2.70 15.51 1.62
C ARG A 241 2.88 14.83 2.97
N GLU A 242 1.78 14.53 3.66
CA GLU A 242 1.81 13.95 5.00
C GLU A 242 2.25 12.48 4.99
N LEU A 243 1.72 11.67 4.08
CA LEU A 243 1.87 10.21 4.12
C LEU A 243 3.00 9.68 3.24
N PHE A 244 3.33 10.39 2.15
CA PHE A 244 4.39 9.97 1.22
C PHE A 244 5.63 10.89 1.27
N GLY A 245 5.56 12.02 1.98
CA GLY A 245 6.66 12.98 2.02
C GLY A 245 6.95 13.65 0.67
N TYR A 246 6.00 13.58 -0.28
CA TYR A 246 6.12 14.14 -1.62
C TYR A 246 5.27 15.41 -1.75
N THR A 247 5.65 16.36 -2.58
CA THR A 247 4.83 17.53 -2.88
C THR A 247 4.33 17.47 -4.31
N LYS A 248 3.02 17.29 -4.47
CA LYS A 248 2.36 17.31 -5.77
C LYS A 248 2.31 18.74 -6.32
N ASN A 249 2.68 18.90 -7.59
CA ASN A 249 2.49 20.13 -8.35
C ASN A 249 1.12 20.06 -9.04
N ASP A 250 0.35 21.14 -8.99
CA ASP A 250 -0.83 21.29 -9.85
C ASP A 250 -0.45 22.07 -11.11
N ALA A 251 -1.16 21.81 -12.20
CA ALA A 251 -1.01 22.55 -13.46
C ALA A 251 -1.22 24.08 -13.32
N LYS A 252 -1.83 24.54 -12.23
CA LYS A 252 -2.08 25.96 -11.92
C LYS A 252 -1.09 26.56 -10.91
N ASP A 253 -0.10 25.80 -10.46
CA ASP A 253 0.87 26.31 -9.49
C ASP A 253 1.84 27.29 -10.18
N ASN A 254 1.83 28.55 -9.74
CA ASN A 254 2.69 29.61 -10.29
C ASN A 254 4.20 29.38 -10.06
N ASN A 255 4.57 28.44 -9.20
CA ASN A 255 5.95 28.03 -8.92
C ASN A 255 5.94 26.53 -8.62
N PRO A 256 5.94 25.66 -9.66
CA PRO A 256 6.02 24.22 -9.45
C PRO A 256 7.31 23.90 -8.72
N LYS A 257 7.25 22.94 -7.78
CA LYS A 257 8.47 22.44 -7.18
C LYS A 257 9.22 21.62 -8.21
N GLU A 258 10.50 21.91 -8.37
CA GLU A 258 11.39 21.05 -9.14
C GLU A 258 11.41 19.64 -8.55
N SER A 259 11.20 18.66 -9.42
CA SER A 259 11.34 17.24 -9.17
C SER A 259 12.39 16.67 -10.13
N PHE A 260 12.99 15.55 -9.75
CA PHE A 260 13.98 14.83 -10.58
C PHE A 260 13.78 13.33 -10.42
N TYR A 261 14.19 12.55 -11.41
CA TYR A 261 14.27 11.11 -11.26
C TYR A 261 15.40 10.72 -10.30
N CYS A 262 15.15 9.69 -9.49
CA CYS A 262 16.16 9.19 -8.57
C CYS A 262 17.16 8.31 -9.31
N LYS A 263 18.41 8.79 -9.48
CA LYS A 263 19.50 8.04 -10.12
C LYS A 263 19.70 6.64 -9.52
N LYS A 264 19.54 6.49 -8.20
CA LYS A 264 19.63 5.18 -7.52
C LYS A 264 18.50 4.23 -7.91
N CYS A 265 17.27 4.72 -8.05
CA CYS A 265 16.15 3.89 -8.52
C CYS A 265 16.34 3.53 -10.00
N VAL A 266 16.70 4.51 -10.83
CA VAL A 266 16.91 4.33 -12.27
C VAL A 266 18.05 3.34 -12.53
N SER A 267 19.16 3.41 -11.78
CA SER A 267 20.27 2.45 -11.93
C SER A 267 19.89 0.99 -11.62
N VAL A 268 18.80 0.77 -10.86
CA VAL A 268 18.25 -0.58 -10.67
C VAL A 268 17.36 -0.97 -11.85
N MET A 269 16.56 -0.04 -12.37
CA MET A 269 15.68 -0.28 -13.53
C MET A 269 16.50 -0.56 -14.81
N GLU A 270 17.62 0.14 -15.00
CA GLU A 270 18.53 -0.01 -16.15
C GLU A 270 19.15 -1.40 -16.28
N LYS A 271 19.20 -2.17 -15.18
CA LYS A 271 19.62 -3.58 -15.22
C LYS A 271 18.58 -4.49 -15.86
N GLY A 272 17.34 -4.03 -16.04
CA GLY A 272 16.23 -4.82 -16.53
C GLY A 272 16.27 -5.05 -18.04
N TRP A 273 15.84 -6.24 -18.46
CA TRP A 273 15.82 -6.59 -19.88
C TRP A 273 14.89 -5.64 -20.65
N ASN A 274 15.43 -5.03 -21.72
CA ASN A 274 14.73 -4.05 -22.56
C ASN A 274 14.33 -2.75 -21.83
N PHE A 275 15.02 -2.38 -20.75
CA PHE A 275 14.83 -1.05 -20.18
C PHE A 275 15.27 0.02 -21.20
N ASP A 276 14.29 0.80 -21.64
CA ASP A 276 14.41 2.03 -22.44
C ASP A 276 13.98 3.24 -21.57
N ASP A 277 14.56 4.40 -21.82
CA ASP A 277 14.32 5.63 -21.08
C ASP A 277 12.87 6.10 -21.11
N LYS A 278 12.14 5.82 -22.19
CA LYS A 278 10.72 6.14 -22.35
C LYS A 278 9.82 5.41 -21.35
N HIS A 279 10.31 4.33 -20.73
CA HIS A 279 9.55 3.71 -19.64
C HIS A 279 9.40 4.66 -18.44
N LEU A 280 10.29 5.64 -18.28
CA LEU A 280 10.21 6.62 -17.21
C LEU A 280 9.12 7.67 -17.43
N ASP A 281 8.64 7.88 -18.66
CA ASP A 281 7.58 8.85 -18.96
C ASP A 281 6.29 8.56 -18.18
N GLY A 282 6.03 7.27 -17.90
CA GLY A 282 4.90 6.83 -17.08
C GLY A 282 5.12 6.99 -15.57
N ALA A 283 6.35 7.26 -15.13
CA ALA A 283 6.76 7.31 -13.73
C ALA A 283 6.97 8.75 -13.24
N LEU A 284 6.72 8.96 -11.95
CA LEU A 284 6.93 10.23 -11.28
C LEU A 284 8.42 10.49 -11.03
N GLU A 285 8.85 11.73 -11.24
CA GLU A 285 10.11 12.24 -10.72
C GLU A 285 10.08 12.30 -9.18
N THR A 286 10.77 11.38 -8.52
CA THR A 286 10.58 11.14 -7.07
C THR A 286 11.47 11.98 -6.15
N VAL A 287 12.48 12.67 -6.67
CA VAL A 287 13.43 13.45 -5.86
C VAL A 287 13.01 14.91 -5.78
N GLN A 288 12.84 15.41 -4.56
CA GLN A 288 12.49 16.82 -4.31
C GLN A 288 13.36 17.43 -3.22
N TYR A 289 13.54 18.76 -3.27
CA TYR A 289 14.31 19.47 -2.25
C TYR A 289 13.54 19.57 -0.92
N HIS A 290 14.11 19.01 0.14
CA HIS A 290 13.57 19.03 1.49
C HIS A 290 14.17 20.17 2.32
N ARG A 291 13.43 21.28 2.47
CA ARG A 291 13.90 22.51 3.14
C ARG A 291 14.41 22.29 4.57
N GLY A 292 13.74 21.43 5.35
CA GLY A 292 14.11 21.17 6.74
C GLY A 292 15.45 20.43 6.88
N LYS A 293 15.80 19.60 5.89
CA LYS A 293 17.05 18.81 5.87
C LYS A 293 18.14 19.46 4.99
N LYS A 294 17.78 20.49 4.22
CA LYS A 294 18.65 21.18 3.24
C LYS A 294 19.30 20.21 2.23
N MET A 295 18.53 19.25 1.75
CA MET A 295 19.00 18.23 0.81
C MET A 295 17.86 17.76 -0.08
N TYR A 296 18.20 17.14 -1.20
CA TYR A 296 17.26 16.47 -2.10
C TYR A 296 16.99 15.07 -1.60
N ILE A 297 15.73 14.65 -1.56
CA ILE A 297 15.34 13.34 -1.01
C ILE A 297 14.38 12.67 -1.98
N CYS A 298 14.67 11.42 -2.32
CA CYS A 298 13.75 10.57 -3.06
C CYS A 298 12.56 10.14 -2.17
N ALA A 299 11.34 10.46 -2.56
CA ALA A 299 10.14 10.01 -1.84
C ALA A 299 9.89 8.49 -1.94
N PHE A 300 10.57 7.79 -2.86
CA PHE A 300 10.44 6.35 -3.07
C PHE A 300 11.45 5.51 -2.29
N CYS A 301 12.74 5.82 -2.35
CA CYS A 301 13.80 5.04 -1.68
C CYS A 301 14.49 5.78 -0.53
N LEU A 302 14.09 7.02 -0.26
CA LEU A 302 14.68 7.90 0.76
C LEU A 302 16.17 8.21 0.58
N ASP A 303 16.71 8.00 -0.63
CA ASP A 303 18.08 8.39 -0.96
C ASP A 303 18.26 9.91 -0.79
N GLU A 304 19.28 10.29 -0.02
CA GLU A 304 19.56 11.67 0.36
C GLU A 304 20.75 12.23 -0.44
N GLN A 305 20.50 13.31 -1.18
CA GLN A 305 21.46 13.92 -2.10
C GLN A 305 21.74 15.36 -1.70
N LYS A 306 23.01 15.69 -1.44
CA LYS A 306 23.42 17.05 -1.00
C LYS A 306 23.39 18.07 -2.12
N THR A 307 23.61 17.62 -3.35
CA THR A 307 23.63 18.45 -4.56
C THR A 307 22.33 18.26 -5.32
N LYS A 308 21.95 19.27 -6.11
CA LYS A 308 20.83 19.17 -7.05
C LYS A 308 21.09 17.98 -7.99
N PRO A 309 20.15 17.02 -8.11
CA PRO A 309 20.27 15.95 -9.08
C PRO A 309 20.36 16.58 -10.47
N ARG A 310 21.35 16.14 -11.26
CA ARG A 310 21.36 16.38 -12.70
C ARG A 310 20.22 15.58 -13.34
N GLY A 311 19.67 16.09 -14.45
CA GLY A 311 18.77 15.31 -15.28
C GLY A 311 19.43 13.97 -15.65
N ILE A 312 18.63 12.90 -15.83
CA ILE A 312 19.19 11.59 -16.23
C ILE A 312 19.94 11.71 -17.57
N TRP A 313 19.54 12.68 -18.39
CA TRP A 313 20.06 12.96 -19.74
C TRP A 313 21.11 14.08 -19.77
N GLU A 314 21.51 14.62 -18.62
CA GLU A 314 22.62 15.58 -18.56
C GLU A 314 23.93 14.80 -18.40
N GLU A 315 24.78 14.81 -19.43
CA GLU A 315 26.10 14.16 -19.41
C GLU A 315 26.99 14.74 -18.30
N ASP A 316 27.84 13.89 -17.71
CA ASP A 316 28.86 14.33 -16.78
C ASP A 316 30.04 14.94 -17.56
N ASP A 317 30.14 16.27 -17.57
CA ASP A 317 31.30 17.03 -18.08
C ASP A 317 32.64 16.58 -17.50
#